data_AF-A0A7J8MWZ3-F1
#
_entry.id   AF-A0A7J8MWZ3-F1
#
_cell.length_a   1.000
_cell.length_b   1.000
_cell.length_c   1.000
_cell.angle_alpha   90.00
_cell.angle_beta   90.00
_cell.angle_gamma   90.00
#
_symmetry.space_group_name_H-M   'P 1'
#
loop_
_entity.id
_entity.type
_entity.pdbx_description
1 polymer ?
#
loop_
_entity_poly.entity_id
_entity_poly.type
_entity_poly.pdbx_seq_one_letter_code
_entity_poly.pdbx_strand_id
1 'polypeptide(L)'
;RGIQLDPLSSGCPWCDRVIENKNVVNFEEFFTLYWNMPLIGLQKCLWLMAIAASCWIVWLSRNGIVFERLVTTIDALLFHPKMRVLMWARAIHNECIFSESDWWSSLVKCIVGGRSMRSRDLVWDPPPMGRIKFNVAGFVMNEIAACG
;
A
#
# COMPACT_ATOMS: atom_id res chain seq x y z
N ARG A 1 22.46 -9.80 13.86
CA ARG A 1 21.17 -10.51 13.73
C ARG A 1 20.31 -9.73 12.75
N GLY A 2 20.34 -10.10 11.47
CA GLY A 2 19.52 -9.50 10.41
C GLY A 2 18.43 -10.47 9.96
N ILE A 3 17.40 -9.96 9.29
CA ILE A 3 16.40 -10.81 8.62
C ILE A 3 17.07 -11.35 7.36
N GLN A 4 17.19 -12.67 7.26
CA GLN A 4 17.71 -13.32 6.06
C GLN A 4 16.53 -13.47 5.09
N LEU A 5 16.57 -12.72 3.99
CA LEU A 5 15.55 -12.78 2.94
C LEU A 5 16.06 -13.74 1.86
N ASP A 6 15.31 -14.81 1.58
CA ASP A 6 15.44 -15.61 0.38
C ASP A 6 15.40 -14.71 -0.87
N PRO A 7 16.13 -15.07 -1.93
CA PRO A 7 16.17 -14.28 -3.16
C PRO A 7 14.78 -14.21 -3.79
N LEU A 8 14.19 -13.02 -3.75
CA LEU A 8 13.03 -12.66 -4.58
C LEU A 8 13.36 -12.85 -6.06
N SER A 9 12.38 -13.29 -6.85
CA SER A 9 12.47 -13.44 -8.31
C SER A 9 12.91 -12.13 -8.97
N SER A 10 14.18 -12.02 -9.37
CA SER A 10 14.89 -11.06 -10.27
C SER A 10 14.50 -9.57 -10.37
N GLY A 11 13.44 -9.08 -9.73
CA GLY A 11 12.89 -7.74 -9.91
C GLY A 11 12.09 -7.23 -8.71
N CYS A 12 11.91 -5.92 -8.65
CA CYS A 12 11.18 -5.24 -7.59
C CYS A 12 9.68 -5.56 -7.70
N PRO A 13 9.03 -6.10 -6.66
CA PRO A 13 7.62 -6.50 -6.67
C PRO A 13 6.63 -5.34 -6.76
N TRP A 14 7.13 -4.10 -6.82
CA TRP A 14 6.34 -2.87 -6.88
C TRP A 14 6.42 -2.17 -8.24
N CYS A 15 7.55 -2.25 -8.93
CA CYS A 15 7.81 -1.49 -10.15
C CYS A 15 8.37 -2.34 -11.30
N ASP A 16 8.44 -3.66 -11.13
CA ASP A 16 8.96 -4.63 -12.11
C ASP A 16 10.40 -4.38 -12.59
N ARG A 17 11.11 -3.40 -12.00
CA ARG A 17 12.51 -3.13 -12.36
C ARG A 17 13.41 -4.21 -11.80
N VAL A 18 14.33 -4.70 -12.63
CA VAL A 18 15.47 -5.50 -12.17
C VAL A 18 16.20 -4.70 -11.10
N ILE A 19 16.42 -5.32 -9.94
CA ILE A 19 17.18 -4.68 -8.86
C ILE A 19 18.63 -4.63 -9.35
N GLU A 20 19.09 -3.44 -9.73
CA GLU A 20 20.53 -3.21 -9.84
C GLU A 20 21.12 -3.47 -8.45
N ASN A 21 22.04 -4.43 -8.34
CA ASN A 21 22.74 -4.78 -7.12
C ASN A 21 23.66 -3.62 -6.70
N LYS A 22 23.07 -2.52 -6.25
CA LYS A 22 23.76 -1.45 -5.53
C LYS A 22 23.67 -1.80 -4.05
N ASN A 23 24.84 -2.02 -3.46
CA ASN A 23 24.97 -2.06 -2.01
C ASN A 23 24.56 -0.69 -1.48
N VAL A 24 23.36 -0.60 -0.91
CA VAL A 24 22.88 0.60 -0.24
C VAL A 24 23.50 0.61 1.15
N VAL A 25 24.38 1.57 1.43
CA VAL A 25 25.23 1.55 2.63
C VAL A 25 24.56 2.24 3.81
N ASN A 26 23.63 3.17 3.54
CA ASN A 26 22.92 3.92 4.57
C ASN A 26 21.47 4.28 4.16
N PHE A 27 20.70 4.80 5.12
CA PHE A 27 19.28 5.15 4.92
C PHE A 27 19.08 6.35 3.97
N GLU A 28 20.06 7.25 3.85
CA GLU A 28 19.99 8.41 2.97
C GLU A 28 20.14 8.01 1.51
N GLU A 29 21.09 7.13 1.20
CA GLU A 29 21.25 6.50 -0.11
C GLU A 29 20.01 5.68 -0.49
N PHE A 30 19.45 4.94 0.48
CA PHE A 30 18.18 4.25 0.32
C PHE A 30 17.11 5.25 -0.11
N PHE A 31 16.83 6.26 0.72
CA PHE A 31 15.77 7.22 0.44
C PHE A 31 15.97 7.94 -0.89
N THR A 32 17.20 8.36 -1.19
CA THR A 32 17.56 9.06 -2.44
C THR A 32 17.32 8.18 -3.67
N LEU A 33 17.69 6.90 -3.62
CA LEU A 33 17.45 5.95 -4.72
C LEU A 33 15.95 5.87 -5.06
N TYR A 34 15.13 5.69 -4.02
CA TYR A 34 13.70 5.55 -4.18
C TYR A 34 12.99 6.88 -4.51
N TRP A 35 13.50 8.00 -3.98
CA TRP A 35 13.02 9.36 -4.25
C TRP A 35 13.31 9.82 -5.67
N ASN A 36 14.41 9.38 -6.29
CA ASN A 36 14.77 9.79 -7.65
C ASN A 36 14.09 8.96 -8.75
N MET A 37 13.19 8.04 -8.38
CA MET A 37 12.40 7.30 -9.36
C MET A 37 11.57 8.24 -10.26
N PRO A 38 11.63 8.08 -11.60
CA PRO A 38 10.98 8.96 -12.57
C PRO A 38 9.47 8.66 -12.67
N LEU A 39 8.78 8.74 -11.53
CA LEU A 39 7.34 8.62 -11.39
C LEU A 39 6.77 10.01 -11.09
N ILE A 40 5.55 10.27 -11.57
CA ILE A 40 4.88 11.57 -11.41
C ILE A 40 3.47 11.39 -10.86
N GLY A 41 2.92 12.47 -10.27
CA GLY A 41 1.54 12.51 -9.77
C GLY A 41 1.20 11.36 -8.82
N LEU A 42 0.04 10.73 -9.03
CA LEU A 42 -0.46 9.64 -8.19
C LEU A 42 0.50 8.44 -8.13
N GLN A 43 1.17 8.09 -9.23
CA GLN A 43 2.16 7.00 -9.23
C GLN A 43 3.30 7.29 -8.25
N LYS A 44 3.77 8.54 -8.19
CA LYS A 44 4.81 8.95 -7.23
C LYS A 44 4.32 8.86 -5.79
N CYS A 45 3.09 9.31 -5.52
CA CYS A 45 2.48 9.22 -4.20
C CYS A 45 2.34 7.77 -3.73
N LEU A 46 1.77 6.90 -4.57
CA LEU A 46 1.62 5.47 -4.25
C LEU A 46 2.98 4.81 -4.01
N TRP A 47 3.98 5.14 -4.82
CA TRP A 47 5.34 4.62 -4.68
C TRP A 47 5.96 4.98 -3.33
N LEU A 48 5.88 6.25 -2.92
CA LEU A 48 6.38 6.72 -1.64
C LEU A 48 5.63 6.08 -0.46
N MET A 49 4.30 5.90 -0.58
CA MET A 49 3.53 5.14 0.41
C MET A 49 3.99 3.69 0.49
N ALA A 50 4.29 3.04 -0.63
CA ALA A 50 4.79 1.67 -0.66
C ALA A 50 6.13 1.52 0.06
N ILE A 51 7.05 2.47 -0.13
CA ILE A 51 8.34 2.49 0.58
C ILE A 51 8.11 2.68 2.08
N ALA A 52 7.31 3.69 2.48
CA ALA A 52 7.02 3.96 3.88
C ALA A 52 6.37 2.75 4.58
N ALA A 53 5.39 2.12 3.93
CA ALA A 53 4.74 0.92 4.43
C ALA A 53 5.73 -0.26 4.52
N SER A 54 6.63 -0.42 3.55
CA SER A 54 7.64 -1.49 3.58
C SER A 54 8.62 -1.29 4.74
N CYS A 55 9.15 -0.07 4.93
CA CYS A 55 9.99 0.27 6.08
C CYS A 55 9.28 0.01 7.42
N TRP A 56 8.00 0.39 7.50
CA TRP A 56 7.18 0.16 8.69
C TRP A 56 7.02 -1.32 9.00
N ILE A 57 6.68 -2.15 8.01
CA ILE A 57 6.48 -3.59 8.19
C ILE A 57 7.80 -4.30 8.52
N VAL A 58 8.92 -3.90 7.93
CA VAL A 58 10.25 -4.44 8.29
C VAL A 58 10.59 -4.10 9.75
N TRP A 59 10.34 -2.86 10.18
CA TRP A 59 10.53 -2.45 11.56
C TRP A 59 9.65 -3.26 12.53
N LEU A 60 8.37 -3.42 12.20
CA LEU A 60 7.42 -4.19 13.00
C LEU A 60 7.83 -5.67 13.09
N SER A 61 8.24 -6.26 11.98
CA SER A 61 8.69 -7.66 11.91
C SER A 61 9.97 -7.87 12.72
N ARG A 62 10.94 -6.96 12.63
CA ARG A 62 12.16 -7.00 13.45
C ARG A 62 11.80 -7.00 14.94
N ASN A 63 10.89 -6.12 15.36
CA ASN A 63 10.47 -6.04 16.76
C ASN A 63 9.71 -7.31 17.19
N GLY A 64 8.82 -7.85 16.36
CA GLY A 64 8.15 -9.12 16.63
C GLY A 64 9.12 -10.30 16.81
N ILE A 65 10.18 -10.36 16.02
CA ILE A 65 11.24 -11.38 16.18
C ILE A 65 11.99 -11.18 17.52
N VAL A 66 12.33 -9.94 17.86
CA VAL A 66 13.14 -9.62 19.05
C VAL A 66 12.36 -9.83 20.35
N PHE A 67 11.10 -9.39 20.40
CA PHE A 67 10.31 -9.37 21.63
C PHE A 67 9.39 -10.59 21.77
N GLU A 68 8.82 -11.07 20.66
CA GLU A 68 7.75 -12.08 20.67
C GLU A 68 8.17 -13.41 20.03
N ARG A 69 9.41 -13.52 19.53
CA ARG A 69 9.96 -14.69 18.81
C ARG A 69 9.08 -15.15 17.63
N LEU A 70 8.39 -14.20 17.00
CA LEU A 70 7.58 -14.48 15.83
C LEU A 70 8.46 -14.90 14.65
N VAL A 71 7.90 -15.76 13.79
CA VAL A 71 8.50 -16.13 12.51
C VAL A 71 7.83 -15.29 11.43
N THR A 72 8.62 -14.48 10.72
CA THR A 72 8.13 -13.67 9.60
C THR A 72 8.59 -14.29 8.29
N THR A 73 7.65 -14.55 7.38
CA THR A 73 7.97 -14.98 6.01
C THR A 73 8.18 -13.77 5.10
N ILE A 74 8.90 -13.98 4.01
CA ILE A 74 9.11 -12.94 2.98
C ILE A 74 7.77 -12.59 2.33
N ASP A 75 6.90 -13.57 2.11
CA ASP A 75 5.56 -13.34 1.61
C ASP A 75 4.78 -12.37 2.50
N ALA A 76 4.88 -12.50 3.82
CA ALA A 76 4.26 -11.57 4.75
C ALA A 76 4.88 -10.16 4.64
N LEU A 77 6.21 -10.06 4.49
CA LEU A 77 6.91 -8.79 4.28
C LEU A 77 6.54 -8.10 2.97
N LEU A 78 6.04 -8.82 1.96
CA LEU A 78 5.57 -8.26 0.70
C LEU A 78 4.07 -7.99 0.68
N PHE A 79 3.29 -8.91 1.23
CA PHE A 79 1.83 -8.84 1.25
C PHE A 79 1.32 -7.73 2.17
N HIS A 80 1.87 -7.61 3.39
CA HIS A 80 1.38 -6.63 4.35
C HIS A 80 1.56 -5.17 3.92
N PRO A 81 2.71 -4.74 3.38
CA PRO A 81 2.82 -3.39 2.87
C PRO A 81 1.92 -3.18 1.64
N LYS A 82 1.82 -4.16 0.73
CA LYS A 82 0.90 -4.08 -0.43
C LYS A 82 -0.54 -3.85 0.00
N MET A 83 -1.03 -4.61 0.98
CA MET A 83 -2.38 -4.43 1.51
C MET A 83 -2.56 -3.07 2.18
N ARG A 84 -1.59 -2.65 3.00
CA ARG A 84 -1.66 -1.37 3.73
C ARG A 84 -1.72 -0.18 2.77
N VAL A 85 -0.88 -0.19 1.74
CA VAL A 85 -0.85 0.89 0.74
C VAL A 85 -2.15 0.91 -0.06
N LEU A 86 -2.72 -0.26 -0.39
CA LEU A 86 -4.03 -0.32 -1.06
C LEU A 86 -5.13 0.32 -0.22
N MET A 87 -5.17 0.03 1.09
CA MET A 87 -6.13 0.61 2.01
C MET A 87 -5.95 2.13 2.13
N TRP A 88 -4.72 2.61 2.27
CA TRP A 88 -4.42 4.04 2.31
C TRP A 88 -4.77 4.74 1.00
N ALA A 89 -4.42 4.14 -0.14
CA ALA A 89 -4.73 4.66 -1.46
C ALA A 89 -6.25 4.80 -1.66
N ARG A 90 -7.04 3.79 -1.27
CA ARG A 90 -8.51 3.84 -1.34
C ARG A 90 -9.11 4.88 -0.39
N ALA A 91 -8.48 5.13 0.76
CA ALA A 91 -8.94 6.12 1.72
C ALA A 91 -8.65 7.56 1.26
N ILE A 92 -7.46 7.81 0.72
CA ILE A 92 -7.00 9.16 0.31
C ILE A 92 -7.50 9.51 -1.11
N HIS A 93 -7.54 8.51 -2.00
CA HIS A 93 -7.92 8.66 -3.40
C HIS A 93 -9.18 7.85 -3.69
N ASN A 94 -10.28 8.19 -3.01
CA ASN A 94 -11.58 7.51 -3.13
C ASN A 94 -12.18 7.57 -4.54
N GLU A 95 -11.78 8.54 -5.37
CA GLU A 95 -12.18 8.67 -6.77
C GLU A 95 -11.41 7.72 -7.71
N CYS A 96 -10.28 7.17 -7.25
CA CYS A 96 -9.43 6.30 -8.05
C CYS A 96 -9.89 4.84 -7.97
N ILE A 97 -10.06 4.20 -9.12
CA ILE A 97 -10.36 2.78 -9.21
C ILE A 97 -9.06 2.00 -9.33
N PHE A 98 -8.73 1.22 -8.30
CA PHE A 98 -7.58 0.33 -8.29
C PHE A 98 -8.00 -1.06 -8.74
N SER A 99 -7.52 -1.49 -9.91
CA SER A 99 -7.66 -2.85 -10.41
C SER A 99 -6.82 -3.81 -9.56
N GLU A 100 -7.43 -4.90 -9.08
CA GLU A 100 -6.75 -5.87 -8.22
C GLU A 100 -5.63 -6.60 -8.96
N SER A 101 -5.86 -7.00 -10.22
CA SER A 101 -4.83 -7.66 -11.04
C SER A 101 -3.62 -6.75 -11.28
N ASP A 102 -3.87 -5.46 -11.49
CA ASP A 102 -2.80 -4.49 -11.72
C ASP A 102 -2.06 -4.16 -10.41
N TRP A 103 -2.79 -4.12 -9.29
CA TRP A 103 -2.22 -3.90 -7.95
C TRP A 103 -1.20 -4.96 -7.55
N TRP A 104 -1.56 -6.21 -7.77
CA TRP A 104 -0.71 -7.32 -7.39
C TRP A 104 0.47 -7.49 -8.34
N SER A 105 0.32 -7.11 -9.61
CA SER A 105 1.38 -7.19 -10.61
C SER A 105 2.37 -6.02 -10.53
N SER A 106 1.90 -4.76 -10.60
CA SER A 106 2.77 -3.59 -10.60
C SER A 106 2.02 -2.32 -10.23
N LEU A 107 2.56 -1.61 -9.24
CA LEU A 107 1.99 -0.36 -8.74
C LEU A 107 2.02 0.75 -9.81
N VAL A 108 2.95 0.67 -10.76
CA VAL A 108 3.04 1.58 -11.92
C VAL A 108 1.93 1.31 -12.95
N LYS A 109 1.55 0.04 -13.13
CA LYS A 109 0.52 -0.38 -14.10
C LYS A 109 -0.90 -0.12 -13.60
N CYS A 110 -1.08 0.02 -12.29
CA CYS A 110 -2.38 0.30 -11.66
C CYS A 110 -3.12 1.53 -12.18
N ILE A 111 -2.43 2.45 -12.86
CA ILE A 111 -2.97 3.74 -13.31
C ILE A 111 -2.84 3.87 -14.84
N VAL A 112 -2.84 2.77 -15.58
CA VAL A 112 -2.93 2.79 -17.05
C VAL A 112 -4.39 2.68 -17.44
N GLY A 113 -5.10 3.79 -17.36
CA GLY A 113 -6.51 3.82 -17.69
C GLY A 113 -7.13 5.14 -17.33
N GLY A 114 -6.78 6.19 -18.10
CA GLY A 114 -7.54 7.43 -18.18
C GLY A 114 -8.95 7.18 -18.70
N ARG A 115 -9.79 6.45 -17.97
CA ARG A 115 -11.21 6.72 -18.01
C ARG A 115 -11.35 8.05 -17.32
N SER A 116 -11.48 9.09 -18.14
CA SER A 116 -12.00 10.42 -17.81
C SER A 116 -12.53 10.45 -16.38
N MET A 117 -11.86 11.22 -15.51
CA MET A 117 -12.44 11.74 -14.27
C MET A 117 -13.67 12.57 -14.67
N ARG A 118 -14.73 11.93 -15.15
CA ARG A 118 -16.06 12.49 -15.04
C ARG A 118 -16.31 12.43 -13.56
N SER A 119 -16.40 13.61 -12.95
CA SER A 119 -17.19 13.84 -11.75
C SER A 119 -18.39 12.91 -11.84
N ARG A 120 -18.32 11.76 -11.15
CA ARG A 120 -19.50 10.95 -10.97
C ARG A 120 -20.31 11.77 -10.00
N ASP A 121 -21.30 12.46 -10.52
CA ASP A 121 -22.42 12.91 -9.71
C ASP A 121 -22.76 11.75 -8.77
N LEU A 122 -22.80 12.06 -7.47
CA LEU A 122 -23.04 11.11 -6.37
C LEU A 122 -24.50 10.61 -6.42
N VAL A 123 -24.91 10.09 -7.57
CA VAL A 123 -26.16 9.39 -7.76
C VAL A 123 -25.89 7.96 -7.33
N TRP A 124 -26.55 7.58 -6.25
CA TRP A 124 -26.49 6.23 -5.72
C TRP A 124 -27.00 5.24 -6.76
N ASP A 125 -26.15 4.31 -7.20
CA ASP A 125 -26.55 3.16 -8.01
C ASP A 125 -26.69 1.91 -7.14
N PRO A 126 -27.78 1.14 -7.25
CA PRO A 126 -27.93 -0.12 -6.54
C PRO A 126 -26.89 -1.14 -7.02
N PRO A 127 -26.36 -2.01 -6.13
CA PRO A 127 -25.41 -3.04 -6.53
C PRO A 127 -26.07 -4.07 -7.47
N PRO A 128 -25.31 -4.65 -8.42
CA PRO A 128 -25.81 -5.73 -9.28
C PRO A 128 -26.30 -6.93 -8.47
N MET A 129 -27.35 -7.60 -8.97
CA MET A 129 -27.92 -8.83 -8.38
C MET A 129 -26.81 -9.85 -8.07
N GLY A 130 -26.83 -10.41 -6.85
CA GLY A 130 -25.90 -11.45 -6.40
C GLY A 130 -24.70 -10.97 -5.57
N ARG A 131 -24.57 -9.67 -5.26
CA ARG A 131 -23.55 -9.16 -4.33
C ARG A 131 -24.13 -8.84 -2.95
N ILE A 132 -23.37 -9.19 -1.91
CA ILE A 132 -23.71 -8.91 -0.51
C ILE A 132 -23.33 -7.46 -0.18
N LYS A 133 -24.28 -6.68 0.35
CA LYS A 133 -24.06 -5.32 0.87
C LYS A 133 -23.91 -5.39 2.39
N PHE A 134 -22.77 -4.95 2.90
CA PHE A 134 -22.59 -4.74 4.34
C PHE A 134 -23.06 -3.32 4.69
N ASN A 135 -24.13 -3.19 5.47
CA ASN A 135 -24.51 -1.91 6.06
C ASN A 135 -23.67 -1.72 7.33
N VAL A 136 -22.91 -0.63 7.39
CA VAL A 136 -22.21 -0.22 8.61
C VAL A 136 -23.09 0.79 9.32
N ALA A 137 -23.66 0.40 10.46
CA ALA A 137 -24.34 1.32 11.36
C ALA A 137 -23.33 1.80 12.41
N GLY A 138 -23.08 3.10 12.47
CA GLY A 138 -22.35 3.71 13.58
C GLY A 138 -23.31 3.99 14.73
N PHE A 139 -22.93 3.62 15.95
CA PHE A 139 -23.60 4.08 17.16
C PHE A 139 -22.65 5.04 17.90
N VAL A 140 -23.12 6.26 18.18
CA VAL A 140 -22.42 7.21 19.03
C VAL A 140 -22.98 7.06 20.44
N MET A 141 -22.14 6.63 21.39
CA MET A 141 -22.45 6.76 22.82
C MET A 141 -22.36 8.25 23.17
N ASN A 142 -23.50 8.84 23.53
CA ASN A 142 -23.56 10.23 23.97
C ASN A 142 -23.15 10.28 25.45
N GLU A 143 -21.85 10.17 25.73
CA GLU A 143 -21.34 10.50 27.06
C GLU A 143 -20.80 11.94 27.06
N ILE A 144 -21.56 12.76 27.79
CA ILE A 144 -21.31 14.16 28.18
C ILE A 144 -21.70 15.20 27.12
N ALA A 145 -23.02 15.38 26.96
CA ALA A 145 -23.58 16.70 26.70
C ALA A 145 -23.44 17.53 27.99
N ALA A 146 -22.33 18.27 28.12
CA ALA A 146 -22.27 19.40 29.05
C ALA A 146 -22.88 20.60 28.35
N CYS A 147 -24.05 21.06 28.81
CA CYS A 147 -24.55 22.37 28.48
C CYS A 147 -23.65 23.41 29.15
N GLY A 148 -23.04 24.28 28.33
CA GLY A 148 -22.42 25.53 28.70
C GLY A 148 -22.68 26.53 27.59
#